data_AF-A0A927NIM8-F1
#
_entry.id   AF-A0A927NIM8-F1
#
_cell.length_a   1.000
_cell.length_b   1.000
_cell.length_c   1.000
_cell.angle_alpha   90.00
_cell.angle_beta   90.00
_cell.angle_gamma   90.00
#
_symmetry.space_group_name_H-M   'P 1'
#
loop_
_entity.id
_entity.type
_entity.pdbx_description
1 polymer ?
#
loop_
_entity_poly.entity_id
_entity_poly.type
_entity_poly.pdbx_seq_one_letter_code
_entity_poly.pdbx_strand_id
1 'polypeptide(L)'
;MLYFKFFKIHLKKLKEYRFSMFLSIFSQMLTCAVSLLTIYFLFDRFKIVDGWTFEQVAISYAVVQFCFSIIECFFRGIDEFPSLVKSGTLDSFLVRPRSIFSQALCHQVEFSKIGKTIVSLIILIYACLIQPFTFTPLKILVLISMVLCGIIIFLSLFMLAGAFSIFTIDGIETMNIFTYGGKEFCQYPINIYGKTFTKIFTFIIPFATFNYLPMMYLFNMPNTSIINIISPFIGMLFFIPCYLIFKWSLKRYMSTGS
;
A
#
# COMPACT_ATOMS: atom_id res chain seq x y z
N MET A 1 -5.35 -20.75 11.61
CA MET A 1 -6.49 -20.92 12.56
C MET A 1 -6.64 -19.76 13.56
N LEU A 2 -5.55 -19.12 14.06
CA LEU A 2 -5.63 -18.01 15.03
C LEU A 2 -6.08 -16.67 14.40
N TYR A 3 -5.58 -16.33 13.21
CA TYR A 3 -6.00 -15.13 12.45
C TYR A 3 -7.52 -15.04 12.32
N PHE A 4 -8.16 -16.14 11.90
CA PHE A 4 -9.62 -16.23 11.79
C PHE A 4 -10.37 -16.03 13.12
N LYS A 5 -9.78 -16.41 14.28
CA LYS A 5 -10.40 -16.17 15.59
C LYS A 5 -10.36 -14.68 15.96
N PHE A 6 -9.21 -14.02 15.77
CA PHE A 6 -9.09 -12.56 15.98
C PHE A 6 -9.97 -11.78 15.01
N PHE A 7 -9.99 -12.18 13.74
CA PHE A 7 -10.88 -11.61 12.73
C PHE A 7 -12.36 -11.71 13.15
N LYS A 8 -12.80 -12.87 13.68
CA LYS A 8 -14.17 -13.04 14.21
C LYS A 8 -14.47 -12.15 15.43
N ILE A 9 -13.49 -11.91 16.30
CA ILE A 9 -13.67 -11.02 17.47
C ILE A 9 -13.79 -9.57 17.01
N HIS A 10 -12.95 -9.14 16.07
CA HIS A 10 -13.03 -7.81 15.45
C HIS A 10 -14.39 -7.61 14.75
N LEU A 11 -14.86 -8.60 13.99
CA LEU A 11 -16.21 -8.58 13.41
C LEU A 11 -17.34 -8.47 14.45
N LYS A 12 -17.16 -9.02 15.67
CA LYS A 12 -18.16 -8.89 16.74
C LYS A 12 -18.17 -7.49 17.34
N LYS A 13 -17.01 -6.86 17.56
CA LYS A 13 -16.90 -5.46 18.02
C LYS A 13 -17.59 -4.48 17.08
N LEU A 14 -17.53 -4.73 15.77
CA LEU A 14 -18.22 -3.91 14.76
C LEU A 14 -19.75 -3.90 14.90
N LYS A 15 -20.35 -4.95 15.47
CA LYS A 15 -21.81 -5.05 15.62
C LYS A 15 -22.37 -4.16 16.74
N GLU A 16 -21.52 -3.66 17.62
CA GLU A 16 -21.88 -2.85 18.79
C GLU A 16 -22.13 -1.38 18.42
N TYR A 17 -21.37 -0.81 17.48
CA TYR A 17 -21.51 0.58 17.00
C TYR A 17 -21.72 0.67 15.47
N ARG A 18 -22.77 0.00 14.97
CA ARG A 18 -23.01 -0.16 13.52
C ARG A 18 -23.12 1.16 12.74
N PHE A 19 -23.74 2.19 13.34
CA PHE A 19 -23.90 3.49 12.67
C PHE A 19 -22.56 4.21 12.50
N SER A 20 -21.73 4.22 13.54
CA SER A 20 -20.38 4.78 13.46
C SER A 20 -19.53 4.05 12.43
N MET A 21 -19.63 2.72 12.36
CA MET A 21 -18.92 1.93 11.33
C MET A 21 -19.38 2.31 9.92
N PHE A 22 -20.70 2.42 9.69
CA PHE A 22 -21.24 2.79 8.38
C PHE A 22 -20.77 4.18 7.96
N LEU A 23 -20.84 5.16 8.86
CA LEU A 23 -20.33 6.51 8.62
C LEU A 23 -18.83 6.50 8.27
N SER A 24 -18.02 5.71 8.98
CA SER A 24 -16.59 5.59 8.68
C SER A 24 -16.35 4.95 7.31
N ILE A 25 -17.06 3.90 6.94
CA ILE A 25 -16.96 3.27 5.61
C ILE A 25 -17.35 4.28 4.52
N PHE A 26 -18.47 4.98 4.70
CA PHE A 26 -18.95 5.98 3.77
C PHE A 26 -17.95 7.15 3.61
N SER A 27 -17.37 7.62 4.71
CA SER A 27 -16.31 8.64 4.70
C SER A 27 -15.07 8.17 3.92
N GLN A 28 -14.64 6.92 4.12
CA GLN A 28 -13.51 6.35 3.37
C GLN A 28 -13.82 6.23 1.86
N MET A 29 -15.05 5.89 1.49
CA MET A 29 -15.51 5.88 0.10
C MET A 29 -15.46 7.29 -0.52
N LEU A 30 -16.02 8.28 0.17
CA LEU A 30 -16.00 9.69 -0.25
C LEU A 30 -14.58 10.22 -0.44
N THR A 31 -13.68 9.93 0.50
CA THR A 31 -12.27 10.35 0.41
C THR A 31 -11.61 9.81 -0.85
N CYS A 32 -11.85 8.53 -1.18
CA CYS A 32 -11.35 7.90 -2.40
C CYS A 32 -11.96 8.53 -3.66
N ALA A 33 -13.25 8.85 -3.66
CA ALA A 33 -13.93 9.46 -4.79
C ALA A 33 -13.46 10.90 -5.04
N VAL A 34 -13.34 11.72 -3.98
CA VAL A 34 -12.87 13.12 -4.06
C VAL A 34 -11.42 13.18 -4.54
N SER A 35 -10.57 12.27 -4.08
CA SER A 35 -9.19 12.18 -4.54
C SER A 35 -9.12 11.85 -6.05
N LEU A 36 -9.95 10.94 -6.56
CA LEU A 36 -10.05 10.70 -8.01
C LEU A 36 -10.60 11.92 -8.76
N LEU A 37 -11.61 12.62 -8.23
CA LEU A 37 -12.15 13.84 -8.84
C LEU A 37 -11.09 14.93 -8.97
N THR A 38 -10.18 15.02 -8.01
CA THR A 38 -9.05 15.95 -8.07
C THR A 38 -8.14 15.64 -9.27
N ILE A 39 -7.84 14.35 -9.50
CA ILE A 39 -7.11 13.89 -10.68
C ILE A 39 -7.91 14.21 -11.94
N TYR A 40 -9.21 13.95 -11.96
CA TYR A 40 -10.07 14.23 -13.10
C TYR A 40 -10.03 15.71 -13.49
N PHE A 41 -10.19 16.64 -12.54
CA PHE A 41 -10.15 18.08 -12.85
C PHE A 41 -8.78 18.55 -13.36
N LEU A 42 -7.69 17.94 -12.88
CA LEU A 42 -6.35 18.19 -13.44
C LEU A 42 -6.31 17.80 -14.92
N PHE A 43 -6.77 16.60 -15.26
CA PHE A 43 -6.79 16.12 -16.64
C PHE A 43 -7.84 16.80 -17.50
N ASP A 44 -8.93 17.31 -16.94
CA ASP A 44 -9.88 18.10 -17.71
C ASP A 44 -9.23 19.39 -18.22
N ARG A 45 -8.35 20.00 -17.42
CA ARG A 45 -7.61 21.20 -17.81
C ARG A 45 -6.44 20.93 -18.75
N PHE A 46 -5.62 19.91 -18.48
CA PHE A 46 -4.38 19.67 -19.23
C PHE A 46 -4.51 18.63 -20.35
N LYS A 47 -5.57 17.81 -20.32
CA LYS A 47 -5.89 16.67 -21.22
C LYS A 47 -4.85 15.54 -21.25
N ILE A 48 -3.56 15.88 -21.39
CA ILE A 48 -2.44 14.95 -21.42
C ILE A 48 -1.34 15.51 -20.51
N VAL A 49 -0.79 14.66 -19.64
CA VAL A 49 0.31 15.02 -18.73
C VAL A 49 1.47 14.06 -18.95
N ASP A 50 2.60 14.58 -19.45
CA ASP A 50 3.81 13.79 -19.75
C ASP A 50 3.54 12.52 -20.60
N GLY A 51 2.63 12.64 -21.58
CA GLY A 51 2.22 11.54 -22.46
C GLY A 51 1.15 10.60 -21.91
N TRP A 52 0.67 10.82 -20.69
CA TRP A 52 -0.36 10.02 -20.06
C TRP A 52 -1.75 10.63 -20.23
N THR A 53 -2.77 9.79 -20.45
CA THR A 53 -4.19 10.20 -20.44
C THR A 53 -4.84 9.95 -19.08
N PHE A 54 -6.01 10.55 -18.84
CA PHE A 54 -6.75 10.39 -17.58
C PHE A 54 -7.02 8.93 -17.26
N GLU A 55 -7.45 8.14 -18.24
CA GLU A 55 -7.82 6.74 -18.08
C GLU A 55 -6.62 5.89 -17.65
N GLN A 56 -5.43 6.17 -18.21
CA GLN A 56 -4.20 5.49 -17.81
C GLN A 56 -3.82 5.82 -16.37
N VAL A 57 -3.93 7.10 -15.98
CA VAL A 57 -3.67 7.54 -14.61
C VAL A 57 -4.75 7.04 -13.64
N ALA A 58 -5.99 6.87 -14.08
CA ALA A 58 -7.05 6.28 -13.26
C ALA A 58 -6.74 4.82 -12.91
N ILE A 59 -6.14 4.05 -13.83
CA ILE A 59 -5.65 2.69 -13.55
C ILE A 59 -4.52 2.73 -12.50
N SER A 60 -3.52 3.60 -12.68
CA SER A 60 -2.44 3.84 -11.71
C SER A 60 -2.98 4.13 -10.30
N TYR A 61 -3.85 5.14 -10.23
CA TYR A 61 -4.49 5.58 -9.01
C TYR A 61 -5.25 4.43 -8.33
N ALA A 62 -6.06 3.71 -9.10
CA ALA A 62 -6.89 2.64 -8.57
C ALA A 62 -6.05 1.48 -8.04
N VAL A 63 -4.98 1.07 -8.74
CA VAL A 63 -4.04 0.05 -8.25
C VAL A 63 -3.41 0.48 -6.93
N VAL A 64 -2.89 1.70 -6.85
CA VAL A 64 -2.25 2.23 -5.63
C VAL A 64 -3.22 2.27 -4.45
N GLN A 65 -4.41 2.84 -4.64
CA GLN A 65 -5.42 2.92 -3.58
C GLN A 65 -5.93 1.55 -3.16
N PHE A 66 -6.08 0.62 -4.11
CA PHE A 66 -6.50 -0.75 -3.81
C PHE A 66 -5.45 -1.47 -2.97
N CYS A 67 -4.19 -1.44 -3.38
CA CYS A 67 -3.08 -2.04 -2.62
C CYS A 67 -2.98 -1.45 -1.22
N PHE A 68 -2.98 -0.11 -1.11
CA PHE A 68 -2.83 0.57 0.16
C PHE A 68 -4.02 0.28 1.10
N SER A 69 -5.25 0.33 0.59
CA SER A 69 -6.44 0.06 1.40
C SER A 69 -6.53 -1.40 1.86
N ILE A 70 -6.04 -2.37 1.07
CA ILE A 70 -5.89 -3.76 1.53
C ILE A 70 -4.97 -3.84 2.73
N ILE A 71 -3.83 -3.14 2.69
CA ILE A 71 -2.89 -3.11 3.82
C ILE A 71 -3.54 -2.43 5.03
N GLU A 72 -4.16 -1.26 4.86
CA GLU A 72 -4.86 -0.57 5.96
C GLU A 72 -6.00 -1.42 6.54
N CYS A 73 -6.70 -2.23 5.72
CA CYS A 73 -7.82 -3.04 6.18
C CYS A 73 -7.34 -4.28 6.93
N PHE A 74 -6.43 -5.07 6.36
CA PHE A 74 -6.09 -6.40 6.86
C PHE A 74 -4.79 -6.49 7.65
N PHE A 75 -3.88 -5.53 7.46
CA PHE A 75 -2.52 -5.56 8.02
C PHE A 75 -2.21 -4.33 8.87
N ARG A 76 -3.25 -3.64 9.35
CA ARG A 76 -3.16 -2.46 10.21
C ARG A 76 -2.32 -2.69 11.47
N GLY A 77 -2.33 -3.90 12.01
CA GLY A 77 -1.55 -4.21 13.21
C GLY A 77 -0.02 -4.07 13.06
N ILE A 78 0.53 -4.03 11.84
CA ILE A 78 1.94 -3.67 11.62
C ILE A 78 2.14 -2.15 11.60
N ASP A 79 1.19 -1.42 11.00
CA ASP A 79 1.20 0.05 10.99
C ASP A 79 1.11 0.63 12.41
N GLU A 80 0.39 -0.04 13.30
CA GLU A 80 0.30 0.33 14.72
C GLU A 80 1.46 -0.15 15.58
N PHE A 81 2.40 -0.91 15.02
CA PHE A 81 3.55 -1.43 15.75
C PHE A 81 4.34 -0.34 16.50
N PRO A 82 4.58 0.86 15.93
CA PRO A 82 5.20 1.96 16.66
C PRO A 82 4.44 2.39 17.92
N SER A 83 3.10 2.32 17.90
CA SER A 83 2.27 2.59 19.07
C SER A 83 2.42 1.51 20.14
N LEU A 84 2.55 0.24 19.73
CA LEU A 84 2.82 -0.87 20.64
C LEU A 84 4.18 -0.74 21.35
N VAL A 85 5.20 -0.25 20.63
CA VAL A 85 6.52 0.06 21.17
C VAL A 85 6.43 1.19 22.20
N LYS A 86 5.82 2.33 21.84
CA LYS A 86 5.70 3.48 22.74
C LYS A 86 4.92 3.18 24.02
N SER A 87 3.87 2.38 23.90
CA SER A 87 3.01 2.00 25.02
C SER A 87 3.56 0.87 25.90
N GLY A 88 4.71 0.27 25.55
CA GLY A 88 5.28 -0.88 26.26
C GLY A 88 4.47 -2.18 26.10
N THR A 89 3.36 -2.15 25.37
CA THR A 89 2.50 -3.33 25.17
C THR A 89 3.15 -4.40 24.30
N LEU A 90 4.22 -4.06 23.58
CA LEU A 90 5.04 -5.02 22.83
C LEU A 90 5.61 -6.13 23.72
N ASP A 91 5.87 -5.87 25.01
CA ASP A 91 6.38 -6.86 25.96
C ASP A 91 5.46 -8.08 26.06
N SER A 92 4.15 -7.87 26.00
CA SER A 92 3.14 -8.94 26.01
C SER A 92 3.20 -9.83 24.76
N PHE A 93 3.72 -9.31 23.64
CA PHE A 93 3.90 -10.07 22.40
C PHE A 93 5.19 -10.92 22.46
N LEU A 94 6.22 -10.43 23.15
CA LEU A 94 7.51 -11.11 23.31
C LEU A 94 7.42 -12.37 24.17
N VAL A 95 6.55 -12.37 25.19
CA VAL A 95 6.37 -13.52 26.10
C VAL A 95 5.60 -14.68 25.43
N ARG A 96 4.89 -14.44 24.32
CA ARG A 96 4.11 -15.46 23.63
C ARG A 96 5.01 -16.30 22.70
N PRO A 97 4.85 -17.64 22.64
CA PRO A 97 5.69 -18.53 21.84
C PRO A 97 5.29 -18.50 20.34
N ARG A 98 5.16 -17.31 19.75
CA ARG A 98 4.77 -17.11 18.36
C ARG A 98 5.58 -15.96 17.76
N SER A 99 5.86 -16.03 16.46
CA SER A 99 6.58 -14.96 15.77
C SER A 99 5.85 -13.61 15.94
N ILE A 100 6.56 -12.59 16.41
CA ILE A 100 6.02 -11.24 16.64
C ILE A 100 5.38 -10.68 15.37
N PHE A 101 6.00 -10.92 14.22
CA PHE A 101 5.46 -10.52 12.92
C PHE A 101 4.03 -11.06 12.68
N SER A 102 3.78 -12.36 12.91
CA SER A 102 2.44 -12.92 12.73
C SER A 102 1.46 -12.45 13.79
N GLN A 103 1.93 -12.17 15.00
CA GLN A 103 1.09 -11.59 16.06
C GLN A 103 0.67 -10.15 15.70
N ALA A 104 1.60 -9.33 15.22
CA ALA A 104 1.35 -7.96 14.76
C ALA A 104 0.39 -7.94 13.57
N LEU A 105 0.60 -8.80 12.56
CA LEU A 105 -0.32 -8.96 11.42
C LEU A 105 -1.77 -9.25 11.86
N CYS A 106 -1.95 -10.07 12.90
CA CYS A 106 -3.28 -10.47 13.36
C CYS A 106 -3.89 -9.53 14.41
N HIS A 107 -3.11 -8.55 14.92
CA HIS A 107 -3.48 -7.80 16.10
C HIS A 107 -4.72 -6.95 15.85
N GLN A 108 -4.76 -6.26 14.71
CA GLN A 108 -5.83 -5.35 14.35
C GLN A 108 -6.19 -5.43 12.87
N VAL A 109 -7.50 -5.33 12.62
CA VAL A 109 -8.11 -5.31 11.29
C VAL A 109 -9.08 -4.14 11.29
N GLU A 110 -8.88 -3.18 10.39
CA GLU A 110 -9.66 -1.95 10.33
C GLU A 110 -10.70 -2.03 9.20
N PHE A 111 -11.87 -2.59 9.51
CA PHE A 111 -12.93 -2.77 8.52
C PHE A 111 -13.53 -1.47 7.98
N SER A 112 -13.28 -0.32 8.61
CA SER A 112 -13.65 1.00 8.09
C SER A 112 -13.09 1.23 6.68
N LYS A 113 -11.90 0.68 6.39
CA LYS A 113 -11.16 0.86 5.14
C LYS A 113 -11.72 0.04 3.98
N ILE A 114 -12.60 -0.92 4.24
CA ILE A 114 -13.18 -1.78 3.21
C ILE A 114 -13.94 -1.00 2.15
N GLY A 115 -14.56 0.13 2.53
CA GLY A 115 -15.24 1.01 1.59
C GLY A 115 -14.30 1.55 0.51
N LYS A 116 -13.10 2.00 0.93
CA LYS A 116 -12.05 2.45 0.01
C LYS A 116 -11.54 1.32 -0.88
N THR A 117 -11.40 0.11 -0.35
CA THR A 117 -11.01 -1.09 -1.13
C THR A 117 -12.04 -1.43 -2.21
N ILE A 118 -13.33 -1.40 -1.87
CA ILE A 118 -14.40 -1.67 -2.84
C ILE A 118 -14.43 -0.58 -3.93
N VAL A 119 -14.37 0.69 -3.54
CA VAL A 119 -14.39 1.81 -4.49
C VAL A 119 -13.18 1.79 -5.42
N SER A 120 -11.97 1.56 -4.90
CA SER A 120 -10.76 1.47 -5.73
C SER A 120 -10.80 0.27 -6.69
N LEU A 121 -11.38 -0.86 -6.28
CA LEU A 121 -11.60 -2.00 -7.18
C LEU A 121 -12.60 -1.66 -8.31
N ILE A 122 -13.71 -0.98 -7.97
CA ILE A 122 -14.70 -0.55 -8.97
C ILE A 122 -14.04 0.41 -9.97
N ILE A 123 -13.26 1.39 -9.50
CA ILE A 123 -12.54 2.33 -10.37
C ILE A 123 -11.54 1.57 -11.25
N LEU A 124 -10.81 0.60 -10.72
CA LEU A 124 -9.85 -0.20 -11.49
C LEU A 124 -10.54 -0.96 -12.62
N ILE A 125 -11.65 -1.63 -12.32
CA ILE A 125 -12.44 -2.39 -13.32
C ILE A 125 -13.00 -1.41 -14.37
N TYR A 126 -13.58 -0.31 -13.94
CA TYR A 126 -14.17 0.69 -14.83
C TYR A 126 -13.13 1.33 -15.76
N ALA A 127 -11.98 1.73 -15.24
CA ALA A 127 -10.90 2.32 -16.04
C ALA A 127 -10.31 1.32 -17.04
N CYS A 128 -10.20 0.04 -16.65
CA CYS A 128 -9.82 -1.05 -17.55
C CYS A 128 -10.83 -1.25 -18.69
N LEU A 129 -12.15 -1.13 -18.44
CA LEU A 129 -13.18 -1.33 -19.46
C LEU A 129 -13.27 -0.20 -20.48
N ILE A 130 -13.01 1.05 -20.07
CA ILE A 130 -13.08 2.21 -20.96
C ILE A 130 -11.83 2.36 -21.81
N GLN A 131 -10.68 1.95 -21.26
CA GLN A 131 -9.43 2.15 -21.96
C GLN A 131 -9.32 1.22 -23.17
N PRO A 132 -9.02 1.75 -24.37
CA PRO A 132 -9.01 0.98 -25.62
C PRO A 132 -7.73 0.16 -25.80
N PHE A 133 -7.39 -0.72 -24.85
CA PHE A 133 -6.26 -1.66 -24.98
C PHE A 133 -6.73 -3.11 -25.00
N THR A 134 -6.05 -3.93 -25.80
CA THR A 134 -6.37 -5.35 -25.94
C THR A 134 -5.96 -6.14 -24.69
N PHE A 135 -6.93 -6.76 -24.03
CA PHE A 135 -6.67 -7.68 -22.92
C PHE A 135 -6.06 -8.98 -23.43
N THR A 136 -4.72 -9.05 -23.36
CA THR A 136 -4.00 -10.32 -23.54
C THR A 136 -3.83 -11.01 -22.18
N PRO A 137 -3.75 -12.35 -22.13
CA PRO A 137 -3.51 -13.07 -20.88
C PRO A 137 -2.26 -12.58 -20.12
N LEU A 138 -1.23 -12.17 -20.86
CA LEU A 138 0.00 -11.61 -20.28
C LEU A 138 -0.23 -10.25 -19.62
N LYS A 139 -1.03 -9.34 -20.21
CA LYS A 139 -1.38 -8.06 -19.59
C LYS A 139 -2.21 -8.24 -18.32
N ILE A 140 -3.11 -9.23 -18.29
CA ILE A 140 -3.87 -9.58 -17.08
C ILE A 140 -2.91 -10.08 -15.99
N LEU A 141 -1.97 -10.96 -16.34
CA LEU A 141 -0.95 -11.44 -15.40
C LEU A 141 -0.10 -10.28 -14.84
N VAL A 142 0.31 -9.35 -15.70
CA VAL A 142 1.04 -8.15 -15.29
C VAL A 142 0.22 -7.32 -14.32
N LEU A 143 -1.06 -7.04 -14.61
CA LEU A 143 -1.94 -6.27 -13.73
C LEU A 143 -2.15 -6.95 -12.37
N ILE A 144 -2.29 -8.27 -12.32
CA ILE A 144 -2.36 -9.03 -11.06
C ILE A 144 -1.03 -8.91 -10.29
N SER A 145 0.10 -9.03 -10.99
CA SER A 145 1.42 -8.90 -10.37
C SER A 145 1.69 -7.50 -9.84
N MET A 146 1.15 -6.45 -10.47
CA MET A 146 1.20 -5.07 -9.97
C MET A 146 0.52 -4.97 -8.60
N VAL A 147 -0.68 -5.52 -8.47
CA VAL A 147 -1.44 -5.51 -7.22
C VAL A 147 -0.70 -6.27 -6.11
N LEU A 148 -0.22 -7.49 -6.41
CA LEU A 148 0.51 -8.30 -5.44
C LEU A 148 1.80 -7.60 -4.98
N CYS A 149 2.54 -7.01 -5.92
CA CYS A 149 3.78 -6.30 -5.61
C CYS A 149 3.50 -5.04 -4.78
N GLY A 150 2.46 -4.26 -5.13
CA GLY A 150 2.07 -3.08 -4.36
C GLY A 150 1.73 -3.40 -2.91
N ILE A 151 0.94 -4.47 -2.68
CA ILE A 151 0.64 -4.99 -1.33
C ILE A 151 1.93 -5.31 -0.58
N ILE A 152 2.85 -6.05 -1.21
CA ILE A 152 4.12 -6.45 -0.58
C ILE A 152 4.99 -5.22 -0.27
N ILE A 153 5.06 -4.23 -1.16
CA ILE A 153 5.85 -3.00 -0.94
C ILE A 153 5.28 -2.20 0.23
N PHE A 154 3.97 -1.93 0.25
CA PHE A 154 3.36 -1.19 1.36
C PHE A 154 3.50 -1.92 2.69
N LEU A 155 3.35 -3.24 2.70
CA LEU A 155 3.61 -4.08 3.87
C LEU A 155 5.07 -3.93 4.35
N SER A 156 6.01 -3.98 3.41
CA SER A 156 7.46 -3.82 3.70
C SER A 156 7.77 -2.46 4.31
N LEU A 157 7.11 -1.41 3.83
CA LEU A 157 7.28 -0.07 4.37
C LEU A 157 6.71 0.07 5.79
N PHE A 158 5.54 -0.51 6.08
CA PHE A 158 5.04 -0.55 7.46
C PHE A 158 5.95 -1.37 8.38
N MET A 159 6.56 -2.45 7.89
CA MET A 159 7.57 -3.18 8.65
C MET A 159 8.80 -2.32 8.96
N LEU A 160 9.29 -1.55 7.99
CA LEU A 160 10.38 -0.61 8.22
C LEU A 160 9.98 0.45 9.24
N ALA A 161 8.78 1.02 9.14
CA ALA A 161 8.28 1.99 10.11
C ALA A 161 8.27 1.41 11.53
N GLY A 162 7.77 0.19 11.70
CA GLY A 162 7.84 -0.55 12.96
C GLY A 162 9.26 -0.78 13.44
N ALA A 163 10.19 -1.16 12.55
CA ALA A 163 11.58 -1.40 12.92
C ALA A 163 12.30 -0.13 13.40
N PHE A 164 12.07 1.01 12.73
CA PHE A 164 12.65 2.29 13.10
C PHE A 164 12.09 2.84 14.41
N SER A 165 10.81 2.57 14.70
CA SER A 165 10.20 2.99 15.97
C SER A 165 10.88 2.43 17.22
N ILE A 166 11.58 1.30 17.09
CA ILE A 166 12.37 0.69 18.18
C ILE A 166 13.64 1.51 18.47
N PHE A 167 14.23 2.14 17.46
CA PHE A 167 15.45 2.92 17.60
C PHE A 167 15.18 4.41 17.88
N THR A 168 14.09 4.94 17.36
CA THR A 168 13.78 6.37 17.44
C THR A 168 12.28 6.60 17.54
N ILE A 169 11.86 7.23 18.65
CA ILE A 169 10.45 7.57 18.94
C ILE A 169 9.90 8.56 17.89
N ASP A 170 10.75 9.47 17.39
CA ASP A 170 10.43 10.48 16.36
C ASP A 170 10.63 9.97 14.92
N GLY A 171 11.13 8.76 14.73
CA GLY A 171 11.38 8.18 13.40
C GLY A 171 10.10 7.88 12.61
N ILE A 172 8.94 7.92 13.28
CA ILE A 172 7.64 7.61 12.69
C ILE A 172 7.24 8.65 11.64
N GLU A 173 7.45 9.94 11.89
CA GLU A 173 7.06 10.98 10.94
C GLU A 173 7.87 10.88 9.64
N THR A 174 9.17 10.59 9.76
CA THR A 174 10.01 10.34 8.58
C THR A 174 9.49 9.16 7.77
N MET A 175 9.05 8.09 8.44
CA MET A 175 8.49 6.93 7.77
C MET A 175 7.12 7.19 7.14
N ASN A 176 6.28 7.99 7.81
CA ASN A 176 4.98 8.41 7.28
C ASN A 176 5.13 9.21 5.98
N ILE A 177 6.18 10.02 5.84
CA ILE A 177 6.49 10.71 4.58
C ILE A 177 6.73 9.69 3.46
N PHE A 178 7.49 8.63 3.73
CA PHE A 178 7.77 7.59 2.72
C PHE A 178 6.57 6.70 2.42
N THR A 179 5.70 6.38 3.38
CA THR A 179 4.50 5.57 3.15
C THR A 179 3.36 6.38 2.56
N TYR A 180 2.87 7.40 3.29
CA TYR A 180 1.73 8.20 2.86
C TYR A 180 2.11 9.16 1.74
N GLY A 181 3.24 9.85 1.86
CA GLY A 181 3.74 10.71 0.77
C GLY A 181 4.11 9.87 -0.44
N GLY A 182 4.79 8.74 -0.25
CA GLY A 182 5.09 7.80 -1.34
C GLY A 182 3.82 7.32 -2.06
N LYS A 183 2.78 6.92 -1.32
CA LYS A 183 1.47 6.58 -1.89
C LYS A 183 0.89 7.72 -2.73
N GLU A 184 0.94 8.98 -2.27
CA GLU A 184 0.45 10.12 -3.06
C GLU A 184 1.24 10.29 -4.37
N PHE A 185 2.58 10.21 -4.33
CA PHE A 185 3.39 10.29 -5.55
C PHE A 185 3.14 9.14 -6.51
N CYS A 186 2.87 7.94 -5.99
CA CYS A 186 2.62 6.76 -6.81
C CYS A 186 1.30 6.79 -7.55
N GLN A 187 0.33 7.62 -7.16
CA GLN A 187 -0.95 7.71 -7.85
C GLN A 187 -0.79 8.13 -9.32
N TYR A 188 0.33 8.80 -9.63
CA TYR A 188 0.71 9.20 -10.97
C TYR A 188 1.94 8.42 -11.45
N PRO A 189 2.08 8.24 -12.78
CA PRO A 189 3.32 7.78 -13.39
C PRO A 189 4.51 8.61 -12.93
N ILE A 190 5.51 7.94 -12.35
CA ILE A 190 6.55 8.61 -11.57
C ILE A 190 7.59 9.35 -12.42
N ASN A 191 7.52 9.23 -13.75
CA ASN A 191 8.31 10.02 -14.69
C ASN A 191 7.93 11.50 -14.71
N ILE A 192 6.69 11.84 -14.33
CA ILE A 192 6.19 13.23 -14.27
C ILE A 192 7.04 14.09 -13.32
N TYR A 193 7.63 13.49 -12.28
CA TYR A 193 8.46 14.17 -11.28
C TYR A 193 9.94 14.30 -11.67
N GLY A 194 10.31 13.84 -12.86
CA GLY A 194 11.68 13.92 -13.37
C GLY A 194 12.59 12.75 -12.97
N LYS A 195 13.73 12.64 -13.68
CA LYS A 195 14.60 11.45 -13.68
C LYS A 195 15.17 11.08 -12.30
N THR A 196 15.51 12.07 -11.48
CA THR A 196 16.09 11.83 -10.15
C THR A 196 15.06 11.18 -9.22
N PHE A 197 13.83 11.69 -9.23
CA PHE A 197 12.74 11.14 -8.45
C PHE A 197 12.38 9.73 -8.90
N THR A 198 12.28 9.51 -10.22
CA THR A 198 12.07 8.18 -10.79
C THR A 198 13.14 7.18 -10.32
N LYS A 199 14.43 7.54 -10.34
CA LYS A 199 15.51 6.65 -9.86
C LYS A 199 15.37 6.30 -8.38
N ILE A 200 15.13 7.28 -7.51
CA ILE A 200 14.96 7.05 -6.06
C ILE A 200 13.81 6.06 -5.81
N PHE A 201 12.66 6.31 -6.45
CA PHE A 201 11.46 5.49 -6.31
C PHE A 201 11.48 4.21 -7.17
N THR A 202 12.59 3.93 -7.84
CA THR A 202 12.82 2.66 -8.55
C THR A 202 13.79 1.79 -7.77
N PHE A 203 14.87 2.37 -7.24
CA PHE A 203 15.99 1.63 -6.64
C PHE A 203 16.02 1.63 -5.11
N ILE A 204 15.55 2.70 -4.45
CA ILE A 204 15.58 2.81 -2.98
C ILE A 204 14.27 2.32 -2.40
N ILE A 205 13.16 2.89 -2.85
CA ILE A 205 11.82 2.43 -2.49
C ILE A 205 11.12 2.09 -3.80
N PRO A 206 10.94 0.80 -4.14
CA PRO A 206 10.64 0.35 -5.51
C PRO A 206 9.17 0.57 -5.93
N PHE A 207 8.62 1.74 -5.63
CA PHE A 207 7.29 2.15 -6.02
C PHE A 207 7.07 2.14 -7.54
N ALA A 208 8.09 2.49 -8.32
CA ALA A 208 8.03 2.45 -9.77
C ALA A 208 7.86 1.03 -10.32
N THR A 209 8.30 0.00 -9.58
CA THR A 209 8.36 -1.37 -10.12
C THR A 209 7.00 -2.06 -10.15
N PHE A 210 6.08 -1.69 -9.25
CA PHE A 210 4.72 -2.24 -9.24
C PHE A 210 3.71 -1.37 -10.00
N ASN A 211 4.02 -0.09 -10.26
CA ASN A 211 3.08 0.82 -10.91
C ASN A 211 3.61 1.36 -12.25
N TYR A 212 4.59 2.26 -12.22
CA TYR A 212 5.08 2.95 -13.43
C TYR A 212 5.63 2.03 -14.52
N LEU A 213 6.61 1.18 -14.20
CA LEU A 213 7.26 0.27 -15.16
C LEU A 213 6.27 -0.71 -15.82
N PRO A 214 5.42 -1.45 -15.08
CA PRO A 214 4.46 -2.37 -15.69
C PRO A 214 3.37 -1.64 -16.47
N MET A 215 3.00 -0.41 -16.09
CA MET A 215 2.10 0.42 -16.89
C MET A 215 2.67 0.74 -18.27
N MET A 216 3.98 0.99 -18.38
CA MET A 216 4.61 1.19 -19.70
C MET A 216 4.30 0.01 -20.63
N TYR A 217 4.39 -1.23 -20.12
CA TYR A 217 4.03 -2.43 -20.88
C TYR A 217 2.52 -2.53 -21.15
N LEU A 218 1.67 -2.27 -20.16
CA LEU A 218 0.21 -2.35 -20.32
C LEU A 218 -0.30 -1.45 -21.46
N PHE A 219 0.24 -0.24 -21.58
CA PHE A 219 -0.18 0.73 -22.60
C PHE A 219 0.70 0.77 -23.84
N ASN A 220 1.58 -0.22 -24.03
CA ASN A 220 2.49 -0.30 -25.19
C ASN A 220 3.30 1.00 -25.40
N MET A 221 3.76 1.62 -24.31
CA MET A 221 4.59 2.83 -24.38
C MET A 221 5.89 2.57 -25.16
N PRO A 222 6.50 3.61 -25.75
CA PRO A 222 7.79 3.46 -26.44
C PRO A 222 8.87 2.95 -25.49
N ASN A 223 9.83 2.18 -26.02
CA ASN A 223 10.94 1.55 -25.28
C ASN A 223 10.48 0.54 -24.20
N THR A 224 9.34 -0.12 -24.42
CA THR A 224 8.93 -1.24 -23.58
C THR A 224 9.86 -2.43 -23.74
N SER A 225 10.39 -2.91 -22.61
CA SER A 225 11.31 -4.05 -22.56
C SER A 225 10.78 -5.12 -21.60
N ILE A 226 11.44 -6.28 -21.58
CA ILE A 226 11.08 -7.37 -20.68
C ILE A 226 11.15 -6.96 -19.20
N ILE A 227 11.99 -5.98 -18.86
CA ILE A 227 12.14 -5.42 -17.52
C ILE A 227 10.81 -4.86 -17.01
N ASN A 228 10.01 -4.23 -17.88
CA ASN A 228 8.72 -3.66 -17.52
C ASN A 228 7.69 -4.74 -17.16
N ILE A 229 7.81 -5.94 -17.73
CA ILE A 229 6.94 -7.08 -17.44
C ILE A 229 7.33 -7.71 -16.10
N ILE A 230 8.63 -7.88 -15.87
CA ILE A 230 9.15 -8.57 -14.67
C ILE A 230 9.34 -7.64 -13.47
N SER A 231 9.23 -6.32 -13.64
CA SER A 231 9.48 -5.35 -12.57
C SER A 231 8.64 -5.58 -11.32
N PRO A 232 7.36 -6.00 -11.37
CA PRO A 232 6.62 -6.28 -10.13
C PRO A 232 7.28 -7.40 -9.31
N PHE A 233 7.82 -8.43 -9.95
CA PHE A 233 8.53 -9.50 -9.25
C PHE A 233 9.84 -9.02 -8.62
N ILE A 234 10.57 -8.14 -9.32
CA ILE A 234 11.79 -7.51 -8.77
C ILE A 234 11.43 -6.67 -7.54
N GLY A 235 10.35 -5.89 -7.60
CA GLY A 235 9.86 -5.09 -6.47
C GLY A 235 9.52 -5.90 -5.23
N MET A 236 8.99 -7.12 -5.41
CA MET A 236 8.67 -8.00 -4.27
C MET A 236 9.91 -8.39 -3.45
N LEU A 237 11.10 -8.40 -4.06
CA LEU A 237 12.36 -8.71 -3.35
C LEU A 237 12.68 -7.70 -2.25
N PHE A 238 12.11 -6.48 -2.31
CA PHE A 238 12.27 -5.47 -1.27
C PHE A 238 11.76 -5.90 0.11
N PHE A 239 10.86 -6.88 0.15
CA PHE A 239 10.41 -7.48 1.41
C PHE A 239 11.56 -8.11 2.21
N ILE A 240 12.55 -8.69 1.53
CA ILE A 240 13.66 -9.42 2.17
C ILE A 240 14.48 -8.50 3.09
N PRO A 241 15.07 -7.38 2.62
CA PRO A 241 15.82 -6.48 3.49
C PRO A 241 14.94 -5.88 4.60
N CYS A 242 13.69 -5.51 4.29
CA CYS A 242 12.77 -4.95 5.29
C CYS A 242 12.48 -5.92 6.43
N TYR A 243 12.26 -7.20 6.08
CA TYR A 243 12.04 -8.27 7.04
C TYR A 243 13.27 -8.54 7.91
N LEU A 244 14.46 -8.53 7.32
CA LEU A 244 15.72 -8.70 8.05
C LEU A 244 15.98 -7.54 9.02
N ILE A 245 15.76 -6.29 8.59
CA ILE A 245 15.86 -5.09 9.43
C ILE A 245 14.86 -5.18 10.58
N PHE A 246 13.62 -5.56 10.32
CA PHE A 246 12.60 -5.74 11.36
C PHE A 246 13.02 -6.81 12.38
N LYS A 247 13.47 -7.99 11.94
CA LYS A 247 13.98 -9.03 12.85
C LYS A 247 15.18 -8.56 13.66
N TRP A 248 16.08 -7.81 13.05
CA TRP A 248 17.26 -7.27 13.73
C TRP A 248 16.87 -6.21 14.77
N SER A 249 15.93 -5.32 14.44
CA SER A 249 15.42 -4.30 15.35
C SER A 249 14.79 -4.91 16.62
N LEU A 250 14.03 -5.99 16.47
CA LEU A 250 13.43 -6.72 17.60
C LEU A 250 14.47 -7.27 18.60
N LYS A 251 15.68 -7.62 18.15
CA LYS A 251 16.76 -8.06 19.06
C LYS A 251 17.36 -6.93 19.89
N ARG A 252 17.15 -5.68 19.47
CA ARG A 252 17.65 -4.48 20.13
C ARG A 252 16.58 -3.73 20.90
N TYR A 253 15.36 -4.25 20.89
CA TYR A 253 14.27 -3.67 21.66
C TYR A 253 14.59 -3.72 23.15
N MET A 254 14.54 -2.55 23.78
CA MET A 254 14.57 -2.39 25.23
C MET A 254 13.19 -1.90 25.63
N SER A 255 12.59 -2.55 26.63
CA SER A 255 11.28 -2.14 27.14
C SER A 255 11.35 -0.68 27.58
N THR A 256 10.27 0.06 27.36
CA THR A 256 10.17 1.46 27.75
C THR A 256 10.14 1.65 29.26
N GLY A 257 10.13 0.57 30.05
CA GLY A 257 10.31 0.59 31.50
C GLY A 257 9.11 1.21 32.22
N SER A 258 8.49 0.45 33.12
CA SER A 258 7.72 1.01 34.23
C SER A 258 8.55 0.81 35.49
#